data_AF-X1IU85-F1
#
_entry.id   AF-X1IU85-F1
#
_cell.length_a   1.000
_cell.length_b   1.000
_cell.length_c   1.000
_cell.angle_alpha   90.00
_cell.angle_beta   90.00
_cell.angle_gamma   90.00
#
_symmetry.space_group_name_H-M   'P 1'
#
loop_
_entity.id
_entity.type
_entity.pdbx_description
1 polymer ?
#
loop_
_entity_poly.entity_id
_entity_poly.type
_entity_poly.pdbx_seq_one_letter_code
_entity_poly.pdbx_strand_id
1 'polypeptide(L)'
;QGDGGWVRYLGSLTDRYAKFYLAVQKLAQQKKPDVMVAGLIYANLAKPPISTKLNDRVHLRFCPPIDFPWTDAKVQKFRDYWSAWSDSGVRLILRPNFTLDGHCFPIFVARKVGECFSYAFKRGMVATDFDSLTGQYGAQGPNLYALARMQQHGDMPVAKVLDEYYQAFGPAAAAVREYFAHFEKVSDAVPEDFISDEIRAQRPEGGSWHKFFVVGDLIFTDDVMSRAAAILGKAEK
;
A
#
# COMPACT_ATOMS: atom_id res chain seq x y z
N GLN A 1 -8.92 -32.24 11.24
CA GLN A 1 -8.45 -30.93 10.72
C GLN A 1 -9.63 -29.99 10.80
N GLY A 2 -9.52 -28.86 11.51
CA GLY A 2 -10.63 -27.90 11.58
C GLY A 2 -10.90 -27.30 10.21
N ASP A 3 -12.17 -27.07 9.87
CA ASP A 3 -12.57 -26.48 8.59
C ASP A 3 -11.75 -25.22 8.31
N GLY A 4 -10.98 -25.23 7.22
CA GLY A 4 -10.00 -24.20 6.84
C GLY A 4 -10.58 -22.81 6.54
N GLY A 5 -11.85 -22.56 6.87
CA GLY A 5 -12.57 -21.31 6.64
C GLY A 5 -13.11 -20.63 7.91
N TRP A 6 -12.89 -21.18 9.11
CA TRP A 6 -13.46 -20.65 10.36
C TRP A 6 -13.18 -19.16 10.59
N VAL A 7 -12.02 -18.68 10.14
CA VAL A 7 -11.59 -17.28 10.24
C VAL A 7 -12.54 -16.30 9.56
N ARG A 8 -13.28 -16.73 8.52
CA ARG A 8 -14.24 -15.88 7.79
C ARG A 8 -15.47 -15.52 8.63
N TYR A 9 -15.76 -16.30 9.67
CA TYR A 9 -16.92 -16.10 10.55
C TYR A 9 -16.61 -15.24 11.79
N LEU A 10 -15.35 -14.87 12.03
CA LEU A 10 -14.98 -14.07 13.21
C LEU A 10 -15.44 -12.60 13.14
N GLY A 11 -15.79 -12.12 11.94
CA GLY A 11 -16.11 -10.71 11.72
C GLY A 11 -14.94 -9.78 12.06
N SER A 12 -15.26 -8.50 12.25
CA SER A 12 -14.27 -7.51 12.69
C SER A 12 -14.02 -7.65 14.20
N LEU A 13 -12.75 -7.73 14.61
CA LEU A 13 -12.37 -7.72 16.03
C LEU A 13 -12.06 -6.31 16.55
N THR A 14 -12.29 -5.28 15.74
CA THR A 14 -11.78 -3.93 15.99
C THR A 14 -12.25 -3.33 17.31
N ASP A 15 -13.56 -3.31 17.58
CA ASP A 15 -14.07 -2.74 18.84
C ASP A 15 -13.55 -3.49 20.08
N ARG A 16 -13.36 -4.81 19.97
CA ARG A 16 -12.78 -5.62 21.05
C ARG A 16 -11.34 -5.19 21.33
N TYR A 17 -10.52 -5.03 20.29
CA TYR A 17 -9.13 -4.60 20.45
C TYR A 17 -9.00 -3.13 20.86
N ALA A 18 -9.88 -2.24 20.38
CA ALA A 18 -9.93 -0.86 20.82
C ALA A 18 -10.17 -0.77 22.34
N LYS A 19 -11.14 -1.52 22.86
CA LYS A 19 -11.38 -1.63 24.31
C LYS A 19 -10.20 -2.22 25.06
N PHE A 20 -9.55 -3.24 24.48
CA PHE A 20 -8.34 -3.83 25.04
C PHE A 20 -7.20 -2.82 25.18
N TYR A 21 -6.90 -2.04 24.12
CA TYR A 21 -5.85 -1.02 24.17
C TYR A 21 -6.12 0.04 25.25
N LEU A 22 -7.37 0.50 25.38
CA LEU A 22 -7.77 1.45 26.43
C LEU A 22 -7.64 0.86 27.84
N ALA A 23 -8.02 -0.41 28.03
CA ALA A 23 -7.88 -1.09 29.31
C ALA A 23 -6.40 -1.25 29.70
N VAL A 24 -5.54 -1.66 28.76
CA VAL A 24 -4.09 -1.76 28.96
C VAL A 24 -3.51 -0.39 29.32
N GLN A 25 -3.88 0.65 28.58
CA GLN A 25 -3.43 2.01 28.86
C GLN A 25 -3.82 2.46 30.27
N LYS A 26 -5.08 2.28 30.67
CA LYS A 26 -5.59 2.65 32.00
C LYS A 26 -4.83 1.97 33.13
N LEU A 27 -4.50 0.69 32.96
CA LEU A 27 -3.71 -0.05 33.96
C LEU A 27 -2.25 0.45 34.00
N ALA A 28 -1.65 0.68 32.83
CA ALA A 28 -0.28 1.18 32.76
C ALA A 28 -0.12 2.61 33.33
N GLN A 29 -1.15 3.45 33.22
CA GLN A 29 -1.19 4.82 33.76
C GLN A 29 -0.98 4.87 35.27
N GLN A 30 -1.34 3.81 36.00
CA GLN A 30 -1.10 3.71 37.44
C GLN A 30 0.39 3.70 37.80
N LYS A 31 1.25 3.32 36.85
CA LYS A 31 2.71 3.27 37.02
C LYS A 31 3.42 4.42 36.32
N LYS A 32 2.90 4.87 35.18
CA LYS A 32 3.44 5.97 34.39
C LYS A 32 2.29 6.80 33.80
N PRO A 33 2.00 8.00 34.33
CA PRO A 33 0.83 8.79 33.94
C PRO A 33 0.71 9.09 32.44
N ASP A 34 1.83 9.26 31.75
CA ASP A 34 1.88 9.61 30.32
C ASP A 34 2.27 8.43 29.42
N VAL A 35 1.94 7.21 29.84
CA VAL A 35 2.19 6.02 29.02
C VAL A 35 1.33 6.03 27.75
N MET A 36 1.98 5.66 26.64
CA MET A 36 1.33 5.39 25.35
C MET A 36 1.24 3.89 25.11
N VAL A 37 0.19 3.45 24.41
CA VAL A 37 0.04 2.05 23.97
C VAL A 37 0.19 2.00 22.46
N ALA A 38 1.05 1.10 21.98
CA ALA A 38 1.25 0.86 20.57
C ALA A 38 0.64 -0.49 20.13
N GLY A 39 0.12 -0.54 18.91
CA GLY A 39 -0.47 -1.75 18.35
C GLY A 39 -0.39 -1.82 16.82
N LEU A 40 -1.02 -2.84 16.26
CA LEU A 40 -1.09 -3.08 14.82
C LEU A 40 -2.54 -3.36 14.42
N ILE A 41 -3.00 -2.65 13.40
CA ILE A 41 -4.25 -2.89 12.69
C ILE A 41 -3.88 -3.76 11.48
N TYR A 42 -4.18 -5.06 11.58
CA TYR A 42 -3.87 -6.04 10.55
C TYR A 42 -5.02 -7.06 10.42
N ALA A 43 -5.22 -7.59 9.22
CA ALA A 43 -6.23 -8.60 8.92
C ALA A 43 -7.65 -8.23 9.43
N ASN A 44 -8.21 -9.00 10.36
CA ASN A 44 -9.55 -8.83 10.91
C ASN A 44 -9.74 -7.57 11.80
N LEU A 45 -8.70 -6.75 11.94
CA LEU A 45 -8.76 -5.43 12.57
C LEU A 45 -8.86 -4.29 11.54
N ALA A 46 -8.71 -4.56 10.24
CA ALA A 46 -8.58 -3.50 9.23
C ALA A 46 -9.76 -2.51 9.21
N LYS A 47 -10.98 -3.00 9.44
CA LYS A 47 -12.19 -2.17 9.51
C LYS A 47 -12.12 -1.25 10.75
N PRO A 48 -12.53 0.03 10.64
CA PRO A 48 -12.52 0.95 11.78
C PRO A 48 -13.49 0.51 12.90
N PRO A 49 -13.29 1.00 14.14
CA PRO A 49 -14.23 0.75 15.24
C PRO A 49 -15.58 1.42 14.95
N ILE A 50 -16.67 0.76 15.35
CA ILE A 50 -18.03 1.28 15.18
C ILE A 50 -18.48 2.01 16.45
N SER A 51 -18.22 1.43 17.62
CA SER A 51 -18.75 1.92 18.90
C SER A 51 -17.71 2.55 19.82
N THR A 52 -16.45 2.12 19.71
CA THR A 52 -15.40 2.49 20.65
C THR A 52 -14.63 3.71 20.15
N LYS A 53 -14.59 4.75 20.97
CA LYS A 53 -13.69 5.90 20.77
C LYS A 53 -12.38 5.68 21.50
N LEU A 54 -11.28 5.85 20.78
CA LEU A 54 -9.91 5.80 21.26
C LEU A 54 -9.45 7.21 21.69
N ASN A 55 -8.18 7.33 22.07
CA ASN A 55 -7.53 8.59 22.40
C ASN A 55 -6.13 8.67 21.78
N ASP A 56 -5.53 9.86 21.84
CA ASP A 56 -4.28 10.18 21.17
C ASP A 56 -3.04 9.52 21.80
N ARG A 57 -3.17 8.90 22.97
CA ARG A 57 -2.12 8.08 23.61
C ARG A 57 -2.20 6.60 23.18
N VAL A 58 -3.07 6.26 22.23
CA VAL A 58 -3.07 4.98 21.52
C VAL A 58 -2.53 5.21 20.11
N HIS A 59 -1.42 4.55 19.79
CA HIS A 59 -0.72 4.67 18.50
C HIS A 59 -0.83 3.36 17.75
N LEU A 60 -1.52 3.34 16.61
CA LEU A 60 -1.72 2.10 15.85
C LEU A 60 -1.06 2.19 14.48
N ARG A 61 -0.31 1.13 14.16
CA ARG A 61 0.22 0.88 12.82
C ARG A 61 -0.90 0.37 11.93
N PHE A 62 -1.26 1.12 10.90
CA PHE A 62 -2.34 0.77 9.99
C PHE A 62 -1.82 0.03 8.77
N CYS A 63 -2.16 -1.25 8.69
CA CYS A 63 -1.98 -2.05 7.49
C CYS A 63 -3.28 -2.09 6.68
N PRO A 64 -3.42 -1.24 5.65
CA PRO A 64 -4.56 -1.29 4.77
C PRO A 64 -4.61 -2.65 4.04
N PRO A 65 -5.79 -3.29 3.92
CA PRO A 65 -5.97 -4.54 3.19
C PRO A 65 -6.09 -4.25 1.69
N ILE A 66 -5.00 -3.74 1.12
CA ILE A 66 -4.91 -3.29 -0.27
C ILE A 66 -3.59 -3.78 -0.84
N ASP A 67 -3.71 -4.64 -1.84
CA ASP A 67 -2.62 -5.17 -2.66
C ASP A 67 -2.97 -4.96 -4.14
N PHE A 68 -2.00 -5.18 -5.02
CA PHE A 68 -2.21 -5.15 -6.47
C PHE A 68 -3.30 -6.16 -6.89
N PRO A 69 -4.18 -5.83 -7.86
CA PRO A 69 -4.21 -4.62 -8.70
C PRO A 69 -4.79 -3.40 -7.99
N TRP A 70 -4.30 -2.20 -8.35
CA TRP A 70 -4.72 -0.95 -7.72
C TRP A 70 -5.84 -0.27 -8.50
N THR A 71 -7.03 -0.20 -7.92
CA THR A 71 -8.21 0.46 -8.49
C THR A 71 -8.56 1.75 -7.73
N ASP A 72 -9.33 2.63 -8.36
CA ASP A 72 -9.83 3.84 -7.70
C ASP A 72 -10.72 3.50 -6.49
N ALA A 73 -11.46 2.39 -6.56
CA ALA A 73 -12.24 1.87 -5.44
C ALA A 73 -11.35 1.49 -4.25
N LYS A 74 -10.17 0.90 -4.48
CA LYS A 74 -9.19 0.62 -3.41
C LYS A 74 -8.59 1.90 -2.84
N VAL A 75 -8.29 2.89 -3.67
CA VAL A 75 -7.83 4.22 -3.21
C VAL A 75 -8.91 4.87 -2.33
N GLN A 76 -10.18 4.83 -2.74
CA GLN A 76 -11.27 5.38 -1.94
C GLN A 76 -11.44 4.60 -0.63
N LYS A 77 -11.40 3.27 -0.66
CA LYS A 77 -11.44 2.42 0.54
C LYS A 77 -10.31 2.75 1.51
N PHE A 78 -9.10 3.01 1.03
CA PHE A 78 -8.00 3.49 1.87
C PHE A 78 -8.38 4.78 2.59
N ARG A 79 -8.88 5.78 1.84
CA ARG A 79 -9.27 7.08 2.38
C ARG A 79 -10.36 6.89 3.43
N ASP A 80 -11.40 6.11 3.15
CA ASP A 80 -12.50 5.86 4.08
C ASP A 80 -12.01 5.19 5.38
N TYR A 81 -11.15 4.17 5.27
CA TYR A 81 -10.64 3.47 6.44
C TYR A 81 -9.70 4.35 7.26
N TRP A 82 -8.78 5.06 6.61
CA TRP A 82 -7.89 6.01 7.28
C TRP A 82 -8.70 7.08 8.02
N SER A 83 -9.73 7.61 7.36
CA SER A 83 -10.65 8.61 7.92
C SER A 83 -11.32 8.13 9.19
N ALA A 84 -12.02 7.00 9.09
CA ALA A 84 -12.80 6.47 10.21
C ALA A 84 -11.91 6.04 11.38
N TRP A 85 -10.71 5.51 11.09
CA TRP A 85 -9.72 5.25 12.12
C TRP A 85 -9.22 6.54 12.78
N SER A 86 -8.83 7.55 12.01
CA SER A 86 -8.41 8.85 12.53
C SER A 86 -9.50 9.48 13.40
N ASP A 87 -10.76 9.42 12.97
CA ASP A 87 -11.93 9.98 13.66
C ASP A 87 -12.34 9.18 14.92
N SER A 88 -11.71 8.02 15.14
CA SER A 88 -11.84 7.29 16.40
C SER A 88 -11.07 7.94 17.54
N GLY A 89 -10.11 8.84 17.25
CA GLY A 89 -9.26 9.53 18.24
C GLY A 89 -7.85 8.94 18.36
N VAL A 90 -7.53 7.88 17.63
CA VAL A 90 -6.21 7.22 17.62
C VAL A 90 -5.16 8.05 16.86
N ARG A 91 -3.87 7.88 17.18
CA ARG A 91 -2.77 8.31 16.30
C ARG A 91 -2.36 7.17 15.36
N LEU A 92 -2.23 7.48 14.07
CA LEU A 92 -1.98 6.48 13.03
C LEU A 92 -0.56 6.55 12.47
N ILE A 93 0.04 5.38 12.34
CA ILE A 93 1.31 5.14 11.65
C ILE A 93 0.98 4.37 10.37
N LEU A 94 1.34 4.87 9.20
CA LEU A 94 1.08 4.16 7.94
C LEU A 94 2.05 2.97 7.81
N ARG A 95 1.51 1.75 7.83
CA ARG A 95 2.27 0.49 7.77
C ARG A 95 1.71 -0.41 6.67
N PRO A 96 1.93 -0.12 5.38
CA PRO A 96 1.34 -0.89 4.31
C PRO A 96 2.25 -2.02 3.82
N ASN A 97 1.69 -2.89 2.97
CA ASN A 97 2.42 -3.89 2.18
C ASN A 97 2.58 -3.46 0.70
N PHE A 98 2.44 -2.17 0.38
CA PHE A 98 2.30 -1.67 -1.00
C PHE A 98 3.46 -2.00 -1.96
N THR A 99 4.64 -2.34 -1.42
CA THR A 99 5.85 -2.67 -2.21
C THR A 99 6.14 -4.18 -2.29
N LEU A 100 5.19 -5.00 -1.83
CA LEU A 100 5.33 -6.46 -1.79
C LEU A 100 5.07 -7.14 -3.15
N ASP A 101 4.29 -6.50 -4.03
CA ASP A 101 3.89 -7.09 -5.31
C ASP A 101 4.94 -6.93 -6.43
N GLY A 102 4.85 -7.80 -7.43
CA GLY A 102 5.47 -7.60 -8.74
C GLY A 102 6.63 -8.50 -9.11
N HIS A 103 7.35 -9.16 -8.20
CA HIS A 103 8.43 -10.12 -8.55
C HIS A 103 9.32 -9.68 -9.73
N CYS A 104 9.89 -8.48 -9.66
CA CYS A 104 10.71 -7.83 -10.71
C CYS A 104 9.98 -7.51 -12.02
N PHE A 105 8.67 -7.72 -12.12
CA PHE A 105 7.85 -7.17 -13.19
C PHE A 105 7.60 -5.67 -12.96
N PRO A 106 7.44 -4.89 -14.04
CA PRO A 106 7.30 -3.44 -14.00
C PRO A 106 5.88 -3.00 -13.62
N ILE A 107 5.41 -3.40 -12.43
CA ILE A 107 4.18 -2.86 -11.85
C ILE A 107 4.37 -1.36 -11.59
N PHE A 108 3.39 -0.55 -11.99
CA PHE A 108 3.36 0.87 -11.69
C PHE A 108 2.16 1.20 -10.80
N VAL A 109 2.43 1.72 -9.60
CA VAL A 109 1.40 2.09 -8.60
C VAL A 109 1.69 3.45 -7.95
N ALA A 110 2.77 4.12 -8.35
CA ALA A 110 3.29 5.31 -7.68
C ALA A 110 2.26 6.42 -7.47
N ARG A 111 1.40 6.70 -8.47
CA ARG A 111 0.35 7.74 -8.35
C ARG A 111 -0.66 7.40 -7.27
N LYS A 112 -1.29 6.22 -7.37
CA LYS A 112 -2.33 5.77 -6.42
C LYS A 112 -1.77 5.62 -5.00
N VAL A 113 -0.58 5.03 -4.85
CA VAL A 113 0.11 4.92 -3.55
C VAL A 113 0.46 6.29 -2.99
N GLY A 114 1.01 7.19 -3.81
CA GLY A 114 1.36 8.53 -3.39
C GLY A 114 0.14 9.36 -2.98
N GLU A 115 -1.00 9.19 -3.65
CA GLU A 115 -2.26 9.84 -3.24
C GLU A 115 -2.73 9.36 -1.87
N CYS A 116 -2.70 8.04 -1.62
CA CYS A 116 -2.99 7.47 -0.31
C CYS A 116 -2.02 8.01 0.76
N PHE A 117 -0.72 8.06 0.46
CA PHE A 117 0.29 8.61 1.37
C PHE A 117 0.00 10.08 1.69
N SER A 118 -0.24 10.92 0.68
CA SER A 118 -0.49 12.35 0.88
C SER A 118 -1.78 12.60 1.63
N TYR A 119 -2.81 11.79 1.38
CA TYR A 119 -4.05 11.81 2.14
C TYR A 119 -3.82 11.50 3.62
N ALA A 120 -3.09 10.42 3.92
CA ALA A 120 -2.74 10.02 5.28
C ALA A 120 -1.92 11.10 5.99
N PHE A 121 -0.91 11.65 5.31
CA PHE A 121 -0.07 12.74 5.80
C PHE A 121 -0.90 13.96 6.21
N LYS A 122 -1.76 14.44 5.30
CA LYS A 122 -2.66 15.59 5.55
C LYS A 122 -3.70 15.30 6.64
N ARG A 123 -3.99 14.03 6.90
CA ARG A 123 -4.94 13.56 7.92
C ARG A 123 -4.25 12.93 9.13
N GLY A 124 -3.16 13.55 9.59
CA GLY A 124 -2.61 13.31 10.92
C GLY A 124 -1.77 12.03 11.08
N MET A 125 -1.24 11.48 9.99
CA MET A 125 -0.20 10.43 10.05
C MET A 125 0.99 10.93 10.86
N VAL A 126 1.39 10.17 11.89
CA VAL A 126 2.48 10.57 12.79
C VAL A 126 3.82 9.91 12.47
N ALA A 127 3.81 8.80 11.73
CA ALA A 127 5.01 8.10 11.25
C ALA A 127 4.64 7.10 10.16
N THR A 128 5.66 6.45 9.60
CA THR A 128 5.50 5.34 8.67
C THR A 128 6.34 4.13 9.09
N ASP A 129 5.87 2.93 8.76
CA ASP A 129 6.55 1.64 8.98
C ASP A 129 6.35 0.79 7.70
N PHE A 130 7.18 1.01 6.68
CA PHE A 130 7.03 0.29 5.41
C PHE A 130 7.71 -1.07 5.50
N ASP A 131 6.90 -2.13 5.38
CA ASP A 131 7.38 -3.49 5.25
C ASP A 131 7.60 -3.85 3.78
N SER A 132 8.33 -4.93 3.53
CA SER A 132 8.47 -5.51 2.19
C SER A 132 9.07 -4.54 1.16
N LEU A 133 10.10 -3.77 1.57
CA LEU A 133 10.94 -3.00 0.65
C LEU A 133 11.84 -3.94 -0.16
N THR A 134 11.25 -4.63 -1.13
CA THR A 134 11.87 -5.71 -1.90
C THR A 134 13.03 -5.29 -2.82
N GLY A 135 13.33 -3.98 -2.91
CA GLY A 135 14.49 -3.48 -3.64
C GLY A 135 14.40 -3.61 -5.16
N GLN A 136 13.20 -3.81 -5.73
CA GLN A 136 12.96 -4.00 -7.18
C GLN A 136 13.15 -2.71 -8.01
N TYR A 137 14.22 -1.95 -7.76
CA TYR A 137 14.41 -0.60 -8.31
C TYR A 137 14.50 -0.58 -9.84
N GLY A 138 15.12 -1.59 -10.45
CA GLY A 138 15.22 -1.67 -11.92
C GLY A 138 13.87 -1.73 -12.63
N ALA A 139 12.87 -2.38 -12.03
CA ALA A 139 11.53 -2.54 -12.62
C ALA A 139 10.50 -1.56 -12.05
N GLN A 140 10.66 -1.13 -10.79
CA GLN A 140 9.68 -0.35 -10.04
C GLN A 140 10.26 0.96 -9.46
N GLY A 141 11.31 1.49 -10.08
CA GLY A 141 12.03 2.70 -9.65
C GLY A 141 11.13 3.89 -9.26
N PRO A 142 10.13 4.28 -10.08
CA PRO A 142 9.23 5.38 -9.73
C PRO A 142 8.40 5.12 -8.46
N ASN A 143 7.97 3.88 -8.22
CA ASN A 143 7.21 3.52 -7.02
C ASN A 143 8.06 3.74 -5.77
N LEU A 144 9.30 3.22 -5.79
CA LEU A 144 10.23 3.32 -4.67
C LEU A 144 10.73 4.76 -4.46
N TYR A 145 10.99 5.48 -5.56
CA TYR A 145 11.38 6.88 -5.49
C TYR A 145 10.28 7.74 -4.90
N ALA A 146 9.04 7.61 -5.38
CA ALA A 146 7.91 8.37 -4.88
C ALA A 146 7.72 8.14 -3.38
N LEU A 147 7.75 6.87 -2.96
CA LEU A 147 7.67 6.51 -1.55
C LEU A 147 8.77 7.17 -0.72
N ALA A 148 10.04 7.02 -1.12
CA ALA A 148 11.16 7.60 -0.39
C ALA A 148 11.09 9.13 -0.33
N ARG A 149 10.75 9.78 -1.44
CA ARG A 149 10.69 11.23 -1.56
C ARG A 149 9.58 11.84 -0.70
N MET A 150 8.42 11.18 -0.64
CA MET A 150 7.27 11.65 0.12
C MET A 150 7.45 11.57 1.64
N GLN A 151 8.42 10.80 2.15
CA GLN A 151 8.75 10.80 3.59
C GLN A 151 9.14 12.18 4.11
N GLN A 152 9.77 13.00 3.27
CA GLN A 152 10.15 14.38 3.60
C GLN A 152 9.14 15.41 3.08
N HIS A 153 8.32 15.05 2.09
CA HIS A 153 7.39 15.95 1.41
C HIS A 153 6.03 15.29 1.16
N GLY A 154 5.37 14.86 2.24
CA GLY A 154 4.11 14.12 2.15
C GLY A 154 2.95 14.92 1.55
N ASP A 155 3.05 16.23 1.50
CA ASP A 155 2.06 17.14 0.92
C ASP A 155 2.32 17.47 -0.56
N MET A 156 3.52 17.16 -1.07
CA MET A 156 3.89 17.43 -2.46
C MET A 156 3.00 16.62 -3.43
N PRO A 157 2.50 17.24 -4.51
CA PRO A 157 1.77 16.52 -5.55
C PRO A 157 2.61 15.38 -6.13
N VAL A 158 2.07 14.17 -6.20
CA VAL A 158 2.79 12.98 -6.69
C VAL A 158 3.30 13.17 -8.12
N ALA A 159 2.56 13.89 -8.96
CA ALA A 159 3.00 14.24 -10.31
C ALA A 159 4.34 14.99 -10.30
N LYS A 160 4.54 15.92 -9.36
CA LYS A 160 5.79 16.67 -9.20
C LYS A 160 6.94 15.77 -8.74
N VAL A 161 6.65 14.84 -7.83
CA VAL A 161 7.63 13.84 -7.37
C VAL A 161 8.08 12.93 -8.53
N LEU A 162 7.14 12.49 -9.36
CA LEU A 162 7.45 11.68 -10.54
C LEU A 162 8.18 12.49 -11.61
N ASP A 163 7.82 13.77 -11.80
CA ASP A 163 8.56 14.66 -12.69
C ASP A 163 10.02 14.79 -12.26
N GLU A 164 10.27 14.98 -10.96
CA GLU A 164 11.62 15.02 -10.38
C GLU A 164 12.40 13.74 -10.70
N TYR A 165 11.79 12.57 -10.52
CA TYR A 165 12.37 11.28 -10.88
C TYR A 165 12.76 11.20 -12.36
N TYR A 166 11.85 11.55 -13.27
CA TYR A 166 12.12 11.46 -14.72
C TYR A 166 13.20 12.42 -15.18
N GLN A 167 13.27 13.64 -14.60
CA GLN A 167 14.30 14.61 -14.98
C GLN A 167 15.72 14.17 -14.61
N ALA A 168 15.88 13.28 -13.62
CA ALA A 168 17.19 12.74 -13.24
C ALA A 168 17.86 11.94 -14.38
N PHE A 169 17.10 11.51 -15.40
CA PHE A 169 17.61 10.80 -16.57
C PHE A 169 18.12 11.72 -17.69
N GLY A 170 18.10 13.05 -17.49
CA GLY A 170 18.65 14.02 -18.44
C GLY A 170 18.01 13.92 -19.83
N PRO A 171 18.78 13.79 -20.93
CA PRO A 171 18.23 13.67 -22.28
C PRO A 171 17.21 12.54 -22.45
N ALA A 172 17.31 11.46 -21.67
CA ALA A 172 16.40 10.31 -21.74
C ALA A 172 15.08 10.52 -20.98
N ALA A 173 14.89 11.65 -20.27
CA ALA A 173 13.73 11.89 -19.41
C ALA A 173 12.38 11.64 -20.09
N ALA A 174 12.23 12.07 -21.35
CA ALA A 174 11.00 11.88 -22.12
C ALA A 174 10.71 10.39 -22.40
N ALA A 175 11.73 9.62 -22.78
CA ALA A 175 11.59 8.20 -23.08
C ALA A 175 11.32 7.36 -21.82
N VAL A 176 12.00 7.67 -20.71
CA VAL A 176 11.76 6.99 -19.42
C VAL A 176 10.35 7.30 -18.90
N ARG A 177 9.86 8.54 -19.07
CA ARG A 177 8.48 8.89 -18.76
C ARG A 177 7.49 8.12 -19.63
N GLU A 178 7.73 8.01 -20.94
CA GLU A 178 6.89 7.23 -21.86
C GLU A 178 6.86 5.75 -21.46
N TYR A 179 8.01 5.19 -21.07
CA TYR A 179 8.16 3.79 -20.62
C TYR A 179 7.29 3.51 -19.40
N PHE A 180 7.38 4.33 -18.35
CA PHE A 180 6.58 4.11 -17.15
C PHE A 180 5.10 4.49 -17.34
N ALA A 181 4.78 5.43 -18.23
CA ALA A 181 3.39 5.71 -18.62
C ALA A 181 2.73 4.53 -19.36
N HIS A 182 3.51 3.74 -20.11
CA HIS A 182 3.03 2.48 -20.69
C HIS A 182 2.68 1.47 -19.59
N PHE A 183 3.57 1.27 -18.61
CA PHE A 183 3.30 0.34 -17.50
C PHE A 183 2.24 0.81 -16.51
N GLU A 184 2.06 2.12 -16.36
CA GLU A 184 0.92 2.69 -15.65
C GLU A 184 -0.40 2.23 -16.30
N LYS A 185 -0.53 2.36 -17.62
CA LYS A 185 -1.72 1.89 -18.36
C LYS A 185 -1.93 0.38 -18.25
N VAL A 186 -0.85 -0.41 -18.37
CA VAL A 186 -0.91 -1.87 -18.24
C VAL A 186 -1.36 -2.27 -16.84
N SER A 187 -0.78 -1.66 -15.80
CA SER A 187 -1.10 -1.92 -14.39
C SER A 187 -2.54 -1.53 -14.06
N ASP A 188 -3.02 -0.41 -14.60
CA ASP A 188 -4.37 0.10 -14.38
C ASP A 188 -5.45 -0.69 -15.12
N ALA A 189 -5.10 -1.36 -16.22
CA ALA A 189 -6.02 -2.19 -16.98
C ALA A 189 -6.32 -3.55 -16.31
N VAL A 190 -5.57 -3.92 -15.27
CA VAL A 190 -5.73 -5.20 -14.58
C VAL A 190 -6.97 -5.13 -13.67
N PRO A 191 -8.02 -5.94 -13.93
CA PRO A 191 -9.26 -5.85 -13.18
C PRO A 191 -9.10 -6.39 -11.75
N GLU A 192 -9.93 -5.94 -10.81
CA GLU A 192 -9.79 -6.30 -9.39
C GLU A 192 -9.89 -7.81 -9.10
N ASP A 193 -10.65 -8.52 -9.94
CA ASP A 193 -10.86 -9.97 -9.92
C ASP A 193 -9.88 -10.75 -10.81
N PHE A 194 -8.85 -10.09 -11.37
CA PHE A 194 -7.83 -10.70 -12.23
C PHE A 194 -7.22 -11.96 -11.61
N ILE A 195 -7.00 -11.94 -10.30
CA ILE A 195 -6.65 -13.14 -9.54
C ILE A 195 -7.96 -13.71 -8.97
N SER A 196 -8.55 -14.66 -9.71
CA SER A 196 -9.79 -15.32 -9.30
C SER A 196 -9.66 -16.02 -7.94
N ASP A 197 -10.78 -16.23 -7.25
CA ASP A 197 -10.78 -16.95 -5.97
C ASP A 197 -10.25 -18.40 -6.10
N GLU A 198 -10.34 -19.01 -7.28
CA GLU A 198 -9.74 -20.31 -7.59
C GLU A 198 -8.21 -20.25 -7.69
N ILE A 199 -7.66 -19.20 -8.30
CA ILE A 199 -6.21 -18.93 -8.27
C ILE A 199 -5.76 -18.63 -6.84
N ARG A 200 -6.54 -17.85 -6.06
CA ARG A 200 -6.29 -17.60 -4.63
C ARG A 200 -6.36 -18.87 -3.78
N ALA A 201 -7.25 -19.82 -4.12
CA ALA A 201 -7.42 -21.08 -3.38
C ALA A 201 -6.30 -22.09 -3.66
N GLN A 202 -5.76 -22.13 -4.88
CA GLN A 202 -4.61 -22.97 -5.22
C GLN A 202 -3.26 -22.32 -4.86
N ARG A 203 -3.24 -20.99 -4.77
CA ARG A 203 -2.05 -20.18 -4.48
C ARG A 203 -2.48 -19.00 -3.59
N PRO A 204 -2.31 -19.07 -2.26
CA PRO A 204 -2.85 -18.07 -1.34
C PRO A 204 -2.42 -16.65 -1.71
N GLU A 205 -3.44 -15.78 -1.80
CA GLU A 205 -3.52 -14.31 -1.98
C GLU A 205 -2.34 -13.50 -2.57
N GLY A 206 -2.72 -12.46 -3.33
CA GLY A 206 -1.89 -11.29 -3.64
C GLY A 206 -1.27 -10.69 -2.37
N GLY A 207 -0.10 -10.06 -2.51
CA GLY A 207 0.86 -9.95 -1.41
C GLY A 207 1.85 -11.11 -1.37
N SER A 208 2.02 -11.83 -2.49
CA SER A 208 3.00 -12.90 -2.60
C SER A 208 4.10 -12.52 -3.58
N TRP A 209 5.09 -11.74 -3.10
CA TRP A 209 6.36 -11.48 -3.81
C TRP A 209 6.91 -12.75 -4.49
N HIS A 210 6.84 -13.90 -3.82
CA HIS A 210 7.37 -15.17 -4.31
C HIS A 210 6.43 -15.95 -5.26
N LYS A 211 5.26 -15.43 -5.65
CA LYS A 211 4.35 -16.12 -6.59
C LYS A 211 3.81 -15.23 -7.70
N PHE A 212 4.08 -13.93 -7.69
CA PHE A 212 3.62 -13.06 -8.75
C PHE A 212 4.10 -13.54 -10.14
N PHE A 213 5.28 -14.14 -10.24
CA PHE A 213 5.81 -14.71 -11.49
C PHE A 213 4.95 -15.78 -12.14
N VAL A 214 4.02 -16.39 -11.39
CA VAL A 214 3.14 -17.44 -11.88
C VAL A 214 2.08 -16.89 -12.83
N VAL A 215 1.69 -15.64 -12.63
CA VAL A 215 0.62 -14.97 -13.37
C VAL A 215 1.11 -13.69 -14.06
N GLY A 216 2.37 -13.33 -13.87
CA GLY A 216 2.94 -12.09 -14.39
C GLY A 216 2.93 -12.05 -15.92
N ASP A 217 3.12 -13.19 -16.58
CA ASP A 217 3.08 -13.35 -18.04
C ASP A 217 1.70 -13.04 -18.65
N LEU A 218 0.63 -13.23 -17.88
CA LEU A 218 -0.74 -12.89 -18.30
C LEU A 218 -0.97 -11.37 -18.36
N ILE A 219 -0.17 -10.58 -17.64
CA ILE A 219 -0.25 -9.11 -17.60
C ILE A 219 0.84 -8.50 -18.51
N PHE A 220 2.07 -8.99 -18.36
CA PHE A 220 3.27 -8.49 -19.00
C PHE A 220 3.66 -9.42 -20.17
N THR A 221 2.75 -9.51 -21.14
CA THR A 221 2.91 -10.34 -22.35
C THR A 221 4.09 -9.91 -23.21
N ASP A 222 4.49 -10.77 -24.16
CA ASP A 222 5.55 -10.46 -25.13
C ASP A 222 5.29 -9.14 -25.87
N ASP A 223 4.05 -8.85 -26.25
CA ASP A 223 3.67 -7.60 -26.93
C ASP A 223 3.85 -6.38 -26.00
N VAL A 224 3.42 -6.50 -24.74
CA VAL A 224 3.57 -5.46 -23.73
C VAL A 224 5.04 -5.14 -23.49
N MET A 225 5.88 -6.18 -23.36
CA MET A 225 7.31 -6.04 -23.11
C MET A 225 8.07 -5.57 -24.35
N SER A 226 7.70 -6.03 -25.55
CA SER A 226 8.29 -5.59 -26.83
C SER A 226 8.03 -4.11 -27.07
N ARG A 227 6.82 -3.62 -26.76
CA ARG A 227 6.51 -2.19 -26.84
C ARG A 227 7.35 -1.37 -25.87
N ALA A 228 7.52 -1.84 -24.64
CA ALA A 228 8.37 -1.19 -23.65
C ALA A 228 9.84 -1.12 -24.09
N ALA A 229 10.38 -2.22 -24.65
CA ALA A 229 11.72 -2.25 -25.22
C ALA A 229 11.88 -1.25 -26.38
N ALA A 230 10.88 -1.16 -27.28
CA ALA A 230 10.90 -0.20 -28.38
C ALA A 230 10.90 1.27 -27.90
N ILE A 231 10.24 1.58 -26.78
CA ILE A 231 10.28 2.91 -26.15
C ILE A 231 11.70 3.20 -25.64
N LEU A 232 12.32 2.27 -24.92
CA LEU A 232 13.68 2.45 -24.40
C LEU A 232 14.72 2.56 -25.51
N GLY A 233 14.57 1.82 -26.61
CA GLY A 233 15.47 1.94 -27.76
C GLY A 233 15.49 3.33 -28.42
N LYS A 234 14.50 4.19 -28.16
CA LYS A 234 14.54 5.60 -28.57
C LYS A 234 15.51 6.43 -27.72
N ALA A 235 15.79 6.01 -26.49
CA ALA A 235 16.65 6.71 -25.53
C ALA A 235 18.15 6.43 -25.72
N GLU A 236 18.49 5.40 -26.49
CA GLU A 236 19.87 5.02 -26.82
C GLU A 236 20.49 5.87 -27.95
N LYS A 237 19.70 6.75 -28.57
CA LYS A 237 20.09 7.63 -29.69
C LYS A 237 20.21 9.07 -29.23
#